data_AF-A0A1S4BP51-F1
#
_entry.id   AF-A0A1S4BP51-F1
#
_cell.length_a   1.000
_cell.length_b   1.000
_cell.length_c   1.000
_cell.angle_alpha   90.00
_cell.angle_beta   90.00
_cell.angle_gamma   90.00
#
_symmetry.space_group_name_H-M   'P 1'
#
loop_
_entity.id
_entity.type
_entity.pdbx_description
1 polymer ?
#
loop_
_entity_poly.entity_id
_entity_poly.type
_entity_poly.pdbx_seq_one_letter_code
_entity_poly.pdbx_strand_id
1 'polypeptide(L)'
;MVFSEVHTIEEWKCRCMGVLQPSVGDADLLSALLQTENSLERSISICEKSNYSNARALCICCSLDGANQKLLTCSTCKDCFHLQCIGLSTGGANDSEIFVCPYCQFMNSGKISRNGSDPLNIGRKNLKLHKLVELLSDAEDLCLWIQERAVLHQIAQKALDFKARIEEIVEFVLAYPDKDLSIIAKELCVALKAVHIVGAYDCEANSKLELALARTSWKIRAQRLLDGSQKPLIQVLQRHLKEGLAVGIPSEDYFRQRLAETKHIGLQWADMAKKVSTDGGALGLEKVFELITEGENLPVSCEKELKLLRDRSMLYCICRRPYDQRPMIACDKCDEWYHFDCIKLSSLPKIYICPACCMEGEDCASISTSGEEKVVGGKHEIPQTPSPRHREGRRKSRKHKWERVVAVDISRNCNIEHLFWENRKPYRRVARRREHYDSLSPFIFVQNT
;
A
#
# COMPACT_ATOMS: atom_id res chain seq x y z
N MET A 1 47.31 -54.20 -11.35
CA MET A 1 46.07 -54.04 -10.56
C MET A 1 46.20 -52.86 -9.60
N VAL A 2 47.08 -52.88 -8.60
CA VAL A 2 47.22 -51.81 -7.58
C VAL A 2 47.41 -50.40 -8.16
N PHE A 3 48.27 -50.21 -9.17
CA PHE A 3 48.46 -48.89 -9.81
C PHE A 3 47.22 -48.34 -10.52
N SER A 4 46.39 -49.22 -11.10
CA SER A 4 45.13 -48.83 -11.76
C SER A 4 44.11 -48.35 -10.73
N GLU A 5 44.11 -48.99 -9.56
CA GLU A 5 43.16 -48.72 -8.48
C GLU A 5 43.48 -47.43 -7.72
N VAL A 6 44.77 -47.18 -7.47
CA VAL A 6 45.24 -45.91 -6.91
C VAL A 6 44.89 -44.74 -7.84
N HIS A 7 45.01 -44.93 -9.16
CA HIS A 7 44.64 -43.91 -10.14
C HIS A 7 43.14 -43.59 -10.11
N THR A 8 42.27 -44.60 -10.08
CA THR A 8 40.82 -44.41 -9.97
C THR A 8 40.39 -43.72 -8.67
N ILE A 9 41.09 -43.98 -7.56
CA ILE A 9 40.84 -43.30 -6.28
C ILE A 9 41.22 -41.82 -6.38
N GLU A 10 42.38 -41.50 -6.95
CA GLU A 10 42.81 -40.10 -7.13
C GLU A 10 41.87 -39.32 -8.08
N GLU A 11 41.42 -39.95 -9.17
CA GLU A 11 40.41 -39.35 -10.06
C GLU A 11 39.10 -39.07 -9.32
N TRP A 12 38.63 -40.02 -8.49
CA TRP A 12 37.46 -39.82 -7.65
C TRP A 12 37.66 -38.68 -6.63
N LYS A 13 38.83 -38.60 -5.97
CA LYS A 13 39.16 -37.49 -5.06
C LYS A 13 39.17 -36.13 -5.76
N CYS A 14 39.72 -36.06 -6.97
CA CYS A 14 39.67 -34.85 -7.80
C CYS A 14 38.23 -34.44 -8.15
N ARG A 15 37.36 -35.40 -8.49
CA ARG A 15 35.93 -35.13 -8.74
C ARG A 15 35.23 -34.62 -7.49
N CYS A 16 35.49 -35.20 -6.32
CA CYS A 16 34.96 -34.72 -5.04
C CYS A 16 35.38 -33.27 -4.75
N MET A 17 36.66 -32.93 -4.95
CA MET A 17 37.16 -31.56 -4.79
C MET A 17 36.52 -30.58 -5.78
N GLY A 18 36.27 -31.01 -7.02
CA GLY A 18 35.56 -30.22 -8.02
C GLY A 18 34.10 -29.91 -7.67
N VAL A 19 33.43 -30.81 -6.93
CA VAL A 19 32.05 -30.62 -6.46
C VAL A 19 31.98 -29.77 -5.19
N LEU A 20 32.89 -29.99 -4.24
CA LEU A 20 32.89 -29.29 -2.94
C LEU A 20 33.40 -27.85 -3.03
N GLN A 21 34.31 -27.56 -3.96
CA GLN A 21 34.92 -26.24 -4.16
C GLN A 21 35.29 -25.55 -2.83
N PRO A 22 36.24 -26.13 -2.06
CA PRO A 22 36.61 -25.59 -0.75
C PRO A 22 37.10 -24.16 -0.87
N SER A 23 36.78 -23.36 0.15
CA SER A 23 37.07 -21.92 0.19
C SER A 23 38.56 -21.59 0.40
N VAL A 24 39.41 -22.60 0.64
CA VAL A 24 40.83 -22.48 0.90
C VAL A 24 41.58 -23.35 -0.11
N GLY A 25 42.56 -22.76 -0.80
CA GLY A 25 43.25 -23.37 -1.94
C GLY A 25 44.06 -24.63 -1.65
N ASP A 26 44.34 -24.93 -0.38
CA ASP A 26 45.16 -26.07 0.08
C ASP A 26 44.41 -27.05 1.00
N ALA A 27 43.07 -27.00 1.04
CA ALA A 27 42.30 -27.92 1.90
C ALA A 27 42.39 -29.36 1.35
N ASP A 28 42.80 -30.31 2.19
CA ASP A 28 42.68 -31.74 1.86
C ASP A 28 41.20 -32.14 1.71
N LEU A 29 40.93 -33.22 0.98
CA LEU A 29 39.55 -33.65 0.72
C LEU A 29 38.77 -33.93 2.01
N LEU A 30 39.44 -34.49 3.02
CA LEU A 30 38.82 -34.82 4.30
C LEU A 30 38.35 -33.55 5.04
N SER A 31 39.16 -32.50 5.10
CA SER A 31 38.78 -31.21 5.71
C SER A 31 37.67 -30.51 4.93
N ALA A 32 37.66 -30.60 3.60
CA ALA A 32 36.58 -30.07 2.76
C ALA A 32 35.26 -30.82 3.03
N LEU A 33 35.30 -32.15 3.12
CA LEU A 33 34.14 -32.97 3.49
C LEU A 33 33.63 -32.62 4.89
N LEU A 34 34.51 -32.59 5.90
CA LEU A 34 34.14 -32.21 7.27
C LEU A 34 33.56 -30.79 7.35
N GLN A 35 34.06 -29.84 6.56
CA GLN A 35 33.48 -28.49 6.50
C GLN A 35 32.05 -28.50 5.95
N THR A 36 31.80 -29.28 4.89
CA THR A 36 30.45 -29.45 4.32
C THR A 36 29.53 -30.17 5.29
N GLU A 37 30.01 -31.22 5.95
CA GLU A 37 29.26 -31.96 6.97
C GLU A 37 28.81 -31.04 8.11
N ASN A 38 29.73 -30.25 8.66
CA ASN A 38 29.43 -29.27 9.71
C ASN A 38 28.42 -28.20 9.26
N SER A 39 28.48 -27.78 7.99
CA SER A 39 27.56 -26.80 7.42
C SER A 39 26.14 -27.38 7.25
N LEU A 40 26.04 -28.64 6.83
CA LEU A 40 24.77 -29.38 6.74
C LEU A 40 24.16 -29.62 8.12
N GLU A 41 24.95 -30.12 9.07
CA GLU A 41 24.47 -30.38 10.43
C GLU A 41 23.95 -29.12 11.11
N ARG A 42 24.63 -27.99 10.92
CA ARG A 42 24.17 -26.68 11.38
C ARG A 42 22.86 -26.26 10.75
N SER A 43 22.69 -26.51 9.44
CA SER A 43 21.49 -26.15 8.69
C SER A 43 20.29 -26.98 9.11
N ILE A 44 20.49 -28.29 9.31
CA ILE A 44 19.48 -29.20 9.89
C ILE A 44 19.08 -28.72 11.28
N SER A 45 20.06 -28.38 12.12
CA SER A 45 19.79 -27.88 13.48
C SER A 45 18.95 -26.59 13.48
N ILE A 46 19.12 -25.71 12.48
CA ILE A 46 18.30 -24.50 12.33
C ILE A 46 16.87 -24.85 11.92
N CYS A 47 16.69 -25.84 11.04
CA CYS A 47 15.37 -26.32 10.62
C CYS A 47 14.60 -27.05 11.74
N GLU A 48 15.30 -27.66 12.71
CA GLU A 48 14.71 -28.40 13.82
C GLU A 48 14.41 -27.50 15.04
N LYS A 49 15.17 -26.43 15.25
CA LYS A 49 15.08 -25.61 16.47
C LYS A 49 14.03 -24.51 16.32
N SER A 50 12.90 -24.71 17.02
CA SER A 50 11.84 -23.71 17.13
C SER A 50 12.11 -22.58 18.13
N ASN A 51 13.12 -22.68 18.99
CA ASN A 51 13.58 -21.64 19.94
C ASN A 51 15.02 -21.91 20.42
N TYR A 52 15.99 -21.09 20.01
CA TYR A 52 17.30 -21.05 20.67
C TYR A 52 17.19 -20.19 21.94
N SER A 53 16.82 -20.82 23.05
CA SER A 53 17.03 -20.23 24.37
C SER A 53 18.49 -20.45 24.79
N ASN A 54 19.25 -19.36 24.93
CA ASN A 54 20.38 -19.23 25.84
C ASN A 54 21.57 -20.21 25.74
N ALA A 55 22.29 -20.25 24.61
CA ALA A 55 23.63 -20.85 24.59
C ALA A 55 24.59 -20.12 23.64
N ARG A 56 25.26 -19.09 24.18
CA ARG A 56 26.30 -18.23 23.55
C ARG A 56 25.85 -17.50 22.27
N ALA A 57 26.15 -16.21 22.18
CA ALA A 57 25.80 -15.37 21.02
C ALA A 57 26.67 -15.72 19.78
N LEU A 58 26.48 -16.92 19.22
CA LEU A 58 27.24 -17.40 18.07
C LEU A 58 26.60 -16.92 16.76
N CYS A 59 27.44 -16.60 15.77
CA CYS A 59 26.97 -16.24 14.43
C CYS A 59 26.22 -17.41 13.81
N ILE A 60 25.00 -17.23 13.29
CA ILE A 60 24.23 -18.31 12.68
C ILE A 60 24.87 -18.88 11.40
N CYS A 61 25.66 -18.06 10.69
CA CYS A 61 26.23 -18.41 9.38
C CYS A 61 27.56 -19.17 9.44
N CYS A 62 28.30 -19.13 10.54
CA CYS A 62 29.61 -19.78 10.63
C CYS A 62 29.96 -20.24 12.04
N SER A 63 30.85 -21.21 12.13
CA SER A 63 31.36 -21.76 13.40
C SER A 63 32.67 -21.12 13.87
N LEU A 64 33.19 -20.14 13.10
CA LEU A 64 34.39 -19.40 13.47
C LEU A 64 34.02 -18.36 14.54
N ASP A 65 34.38 -18.63 15.80
CA ASP A 65 34.53 -17.60 16.84
C ASP A 65 35.77 -16.76 16.48
N GLY A 66 35.64 -15.93 15.45
CA GLY A 66 36.65 -14.95 15.10
C GLY A 66 36.73 -13.96 16.25
N ALA A 67 37.75 -14.11 17.11
CA ALA A 67 37.90 -13.46 18.40
C ALA A 67 37.79 -11.91 18.43
N ASN A 68 37.54 -11.23 17.30
CA ASN A 68 37.44 -9.77 17.19
C ASN A 68 36.40 -9.27 16.16
N GLN A 69 35.43 -10.07 15.69
CA GLN A 69 34.39 -9.58 14.76
C GLN A 69 33.10 -9.17 15.49
N LYS A 70 32.60 -7.95 15.23
CA LYS A 70 31.34 -7.43 15.83
C LYS A 70 30.16 -8.31 15.37
N LEU A 71 29.53 -8.99 16.33
CA LEU A 71 28.27 -9.70 16.15
C LEU A 71 27.11 -8.73 16.22
N LEU A 72 26.20 -8.84 15.25
CA LEU A 72 24.95 -8.08 15.21
C LEU A 72 23.78 -9.00 15.56
N THR A 73 23.03 -8.65 16.60
CA THR A 73 21.83 -9.38 17.01
C THR A 73 20.60 -8.77 16.35
N CYS A 74 19.87 -9.57 15.58
CA CYS A 74 18.64 -9.13 14.94
C CYS A 74 17.56 -8.84 15.99
N SER A 75 16.94 -7.67 15.93
CA SER A 75 15.87 -7.30 16.86
C SER A 75 14.61 -8.15 16.73
N THR A 76 14.33 -8.70 15.55
CA THR A 76 13.14 -9.52 15.24
C THR A 76 13.34 -10.99 15.61
N CYS A 77 14.34 -11.67 15.04
CA CYS A 77 14.54 -13.11 15.28
C CYS A 77 15.52 -13.44 16.40
N LYS A 78 16.22 -12.45 16.97
CA LYS A 78 17.25 -12.60 18.00
C LYS A 78 18.50 -13.40 17.59
N ASP A 79 18.57 -13.84 16.33
CA ASP A 79 19.78 -14.47 15.79
C ASP A 79 20.93 -13.48 15.64
N CYS A 80 22.15 -13.98 15.80
CA CYS A 80 23.38 -13.20 15.70
C CYS A 80 24.08 -13.47 14.35
N PHE A 81 24.67 -12.42 13.77
CA PHE A 81 25.34 -12.48 12.47
C PHE A 81 26.66 -11.69 12.50
N HIS A 82 27.69 -12.19 11.82
CA HIS A 82 28.84 -11.36 11.45
C HIS A 82 28.48 -10.48 10.25
N LEU A 83 28.93 -9.22 10.23
CA LEU A 83 28.78 -8.29 9.10
C LEU A 83 29.18 -8.92 7.75
N GLN A 84 30.34 -9.59 7.73
CA GLN A 84 30.86 -10.24 6.53
C GLN A 84 30.01 -11.44 6.08
N CYS A 85 29.39 -12.16 7.02
CA CYS A 85 28.55 -13.33 6.72
C CYS A 85 27.21 -12.96 6.09
N ILE A 86 26.78 -11.70 6.19
CA ILE A 86 25.54 -11.19 5.57
C ILE A 86 25.84 -10.20 4.44
N GLY A 87 27.11 -10.08 4.01
CA GLY A 87 27.51 -9.24 2.88
C GLY A 87 27.41 -7.73 3.12
N LEU A 88 27.37 -7.28 4.38
CA LEU A 88 27.36 -5.85 4.71
C LEU A 88 28.79 -5.32 4.84
N SER A 89 29.09 -4.21 4.17
CA SER A 89 30.36 -3.50 4.29
C SER A 89 30.33 -2.56 5.50
N THR A 90 31.50 -2.29 6.09
CA THR A 90 31.75 -1.50 7.32
C THR A 90 31.43 0.01 7.20
N GLY A 91 30.38 0.38 6.46
CA GLY A 91 29.95 1.75 6.27
C GLY A 91 29.10 2.24 7.44
N GLY A 92 29.74 2.92 8.41
CA GLY A 92 29.14 3.95 9.26
C GLY A 92 27.76 3.66 9.87
N ALA A 93 27.57 2.51 10.52
CA ALA A 93 26.42 2.32 11.38
C ALA A 93 26.64 3.12 12.67
N ASN A 94 25.90 4.21 12.85
CA ASN A 94 25.76 4.85 14.16
C ASN A 94 25.29 3.77 15.16
N ASP A 95 25.85 3.74 16.36
CA ASP A 95 25.53 2.73 17.41
C ASP A 95 24.06 2.82 17.93
N SER A 96 23.17 3.53 17.24
CA SER A 96 21.78 3.79 17.63
C SER A 96 20.73 3.13 16.70
N GLU A 97 21.12 2.52 15.58
CA GLU A 97 20.17 1.85 14.68
C GLU A 97 19.90 0.40 15.09
N ILE A 98 18.61 0.07 15.25
CA ILE A 98 18.15 -1.29 15.54
C ILE A 98 18.44 -2.17 14.31
N PHE A 99 19.31 -3.17 14.47
CA PHE A 99 19.64 -4.10 13.39
C PHE A 99 18.50 -5.11 13.13
N VAL A 100 18.07 -5.20 11.87
CA VAL A 100 17.15 -6.22 11.37
C VAL A 100 17.89 -7.02 10.29
N CYS A 101 17.93 -8.36 10.41
CA CYS A 101 18.66 -9.18 9.46
C CYS A 101 17.98 -9.19 8.07
N PRO A 102 18.70 -9.48 6.99
CA PRO A 102 18.16 -9.47 5.62
C PRO A 102 16.91 -10.35 5.45
N TYR A 103 16.87 -11.51 6.11
CA TYR A 103 15.73 -12.43 6.09
C TYR A 103 14.48 -11.81 6.73
N CYS A 104 14.61 -11.23 7.93
CA CYS A 104 13.51 -10.55 8.59
C CYS A 104 13.12 -9.25 7.87
N GLN A 105 14.05 -8.56 7.23
CA GLN A 105 13.74 -7.38 6.41
C GLN A 105 12.93 -7.77 5.17
N PHE A 106 13.23 -8.91 4.55
CA PHE A 106 12.46 -9.47 3.45
C PHE A 106 11.03 -9.83 3.89
N MET A 107 10.87 -10.61 4.98
CA MET A 107 9.54 -10.95 5.53
C MET A 107 8.77 -9.72 6.01
N ASN A 108 9.52 -8.75 6.56
CA ASN A 108 9.17 -7.36 6.74
C ASN A 108 8.46 -6.78 5.52
N SER A 109 9.27 -6.58 4.48
CA SER A 109 9.00 -5.64 3.40
C SER A 109 8.22 -6.22 2.23
N GLY A 110 8.33 -7.53 2.02
CA GLY A 110 7.93 -8.20 0.79
C GLY A 110 8.68 -7.70 -0.46
N LYS A 111 9.78 -6.95 -0.31
CA LYS A 111 10.59 -6.44 -1.44
C LYS A 111 11.82 -7.33 -1.61
N ILE A 112 12.01 -7.86 -2.81
CA ILE A 112 13.28 -8.46 -3.26
C ILE A 112 14.19 -7.31 -3.68
N SER A 113 15.34 -7.12 -3.02
CA SER A 113 16.26 -6.04 -3.36
C SER A 113 17.08 -6.43 -4.59
N ARG A 114 16.95 -5.69 -5.70
CA ARG A 114 17.77 -5.87 -6.91
C ARG A 114 19.22 -5.38 -6.80
N ASN A 115 19.56 -4.65 -5.73
CA ASN A 115 20.94 -4.27 -5.47
C ASN A 115 21.60 -5.45 -4.74
N GLY A 116 22.80 -5.86 -5.19
CA GLY A 116 23.53 -7.08 -4.84
C GLY A 116 23.83 -7.38 -3.35
N SER A 117 23.14 -6.72 -2.43
CA SER A 117 22.84 -7.11 -1.05
C SER A 117 21.55 -7.97 -0.98
N ASP A 118 21.28 -8.80 -1.99
CA ASP A 118 20.10 -9.67 -2.00
C ASP A 118 20.42 -10.90 -1.15
N PRO A 119 19.73 -11.17 -0.03
CA PRO A 119 19.88 -12.44 0.69
C PRO A 119 19.52 -13.66 -0.17
N LEU A 120 18.83 -13.43 -1.30
CA LEU A 120 18.53 -14.43 -2.33
C LEU A 120 19.65 -14.64 -3.36
N ASN A 121 20.81 -13.97 -3.23
CA ASN A 121 22.02 -14.39 -3.93
C ASN A 121 22.59 -15.64 -3.22
N ILE A 122 21.78 -16.69 -3.24
CA ILE A 122 21.96 -17.96 -2.55
C ILE A 122 23.27 -18.57 -3.03
N GLY A 123 24.30 -18.49 -2.19
CA GLY A 123 25.55 -19.24 -2.30
C GLY A 123 26.64 -18.58 -3.14
N ARG A 124 27.73 -18.14 -2.47
CA ARG A 124 29.05 -18.05 -3.13
C ARG A 124 29.64 -19.43 -3.44
N LYS A 125 29.06 -20.50 -2.89
CA LYS A 125 29.34 -21.90 -3.23
C LYS A 125 28.13 -22.43 -3.99
N ASN A 126 28.34 -23.20 -5.05
CA ASN A 126 27.30 -23.88 -5.82
C ASN A 126 27.40 -25.39 -5.56
N LEU A 127 27.24 -25.81 -4.30
CA LEU A 127 27.24 -27.23 -4.00
C LEU A 127 25.90 -27.81 -4.48
N LYS A 128 25.96 -28.82 -5.35
CA LYS A 128 24.78 -29.48 -5.91
C LYS A 128 24.57 -30.77 -5.11
N LEU A 129 23.46 -30.86 -4.37
CA LEU A 129 23.23 -31.99 -3.46
C LEU A 129 23.13 -33.32 -4.22
N HIS A 130 22.48 -33.34 -5.39
CA HIS A 130 22.45 -34.55 -6.25
C HIS A 130 23.83 -35.07 -6.64
N LYS A 131 24.83 -34.19 -6.81
CA LYS A 131 26.20 -34.61 -7.14
C LYS A 131 26.89 -35.36 -6.00
N LEU A 132 26.49 -35.12 -4.75
CA LEU A 132 27.02 -35.88 -3.61
C LEU A 132 26.53 -37.32 -3.64
N VAL A 133 25.30 -37.53 -4.10
CA VAL A 133 24.72 -38.87 -4.30
C VAL A 133 25.42 -39.59 -5.45
N GLU A 134 25.65 -38.91 -6.59
CA GLU A 134 26.43 -39.46 -7.71
C GLU A 134 27.85 -39.88 -7.28
N LEU A 135 28.56 -39.02 -6.55
CA LEU A 135 29.89 -39.32 -6.03
C LEU A 135 29.91 -40.50 -5.04
N LEU A 136 28.82 -40.70 -4.29
CA LEU A 136 28.68 -41.83 -3.39
C LEU A 136 28.48 -43.14 -4.16
N SER A 137 27.63 -43.14 -5.19
CA SER A 137 27.47 -44.29 -6.08
C SER A 137 28.79 -44.68 -6.76
N ASP A 138 29.53 -43.70 -7.27
CA ASP A 138 30.86 -43.94 -7.87
C ASP A 138 31.87 -44.52 -6.86
N ALA A 139 31.69 -44.24 -5.55
CA ALA A 139 32.55 -44.77 -4.50
C ALA A 139 32.24 -46.23 -4.16
N GLU A 140 31.08 -46.77 -4.55
CA GLU A 140 30.73 -48.18 -4.35
C GLU A 140 31.57 -49.11 -5.22
N ASP A 141 31.98 -48.63 -6.39
CA ASP A 141 32.82 -49.36 -7.35
C ASP A 141 34.32 -49.40 -6.96
N LEU A 142 34.73 -48.65 -5.92
CA LEU A 142 36.10 -48.67 -5.41
C LEU A 142 36.34 -49.88 -4.49
N CYS A 143 37.36 -50.70 -4.77
CA CYS A 143 37.61 -51.91 -3.97
C CYS A 143 38.34 -51.64 -2.64
N LEU A 144 38.80 -50.40 -2.38
CA LEU A 144 39.43 -50.00 -1.13
C LEU A 144 38.55 -49.08 -0.28
N TRP A 145 38.48 -49.38 1.02
CA TRP A 145 37.80 -48.54 2.01
C TRP A 145 38.71 -47.38 2.42
N ILE A 146 38.25 -46.15 2.16
CA ILE A 146 38.95 -44.91 2.51
C ILE A 146 38.08 -44.07 3.46
N GLN A 147 38.72 -43.32 4.37
CA GLN A 147 38.03 -42.52 5.39
C GLN A 147 37.08 -41.49 4.77
N GLU A 148 37.47 -40.90 3.63
CA GLU A 148 36.67 -39.91 2.89
C GLU A 148 35.34 -40.49 2.39
N ARG A 149 35.26 -41.79 2.08
CA ARG A 149 34.01 -42.46 1.66
C ARG A 149 33.00 -42.53 2.80
N ALA A 150 33.46 -42.82 4.03
CA ALA A 150 32.59 -42.88 5.20
C ALA A 150 31.99 -41.51 5.53
N VAL A 151 32.81 -40.45 5.46
CA VAL A 151 32.35 -39.06 5.65
C VAL A 151 31.39 -38.65 4.52
N LEU A 152 31.68 -39.00 3.26
CA LEU A 152 30.80 -38.71 2.14
C LEU A 152 29.42 -39.38 2.30
N HIS A 153 29.36 -40.61 2.78
CA HIS A 153 28.09 -41.29 3.06
C HIS A 153 27.26 -40.53 4.11
N GLN A 154 27.89 -40.09 5.21
CA GLN A 154 27.22 -39.29 6.24
C GLN A 154 26.72 -37.95 5.69
N ILE A 155 27.51 -37.29 4.85
CA ILE A 155 27.13 -36.05 4.16
C ILE A 155 25.94 -36.27 3.23
N ALA A 156 25.94 -37.34 2.42
CA ALA A 156 24.87 -37.64 1.49
C ALA A 156 23.54 -37.90 2.22
N GLN A 157 23.58 -38.64 3.33
CA GLN A 157 22.39 -38.86 4.16
C GLN A 157 21.88 -37.55 4.77
N LYS A 158 22.75 -36.76 5.40
CA LYS A 158 22.39 -35.43 5.95
C LYS A 158 21.85 -34.49 4.87
N ALA A 159 22.37 -34.55 3.64
CA ALA A 159 21.89 -33.76 2.52
C ALA A 159 20.47 -34.15 2.08
N LEU A 160 20.13 -35.44 2.08
CA LEU A 160 18.78 -35.92 1.78
C LEU A 160 17.78 -35.48 2.87
N ASP A 161 18.15 -35.63 4.14
CA ASP A 161 17.32 -35.19 5.28
C ASP A 161 17.06 -33.68 5.24
N PHE A 162 18.12 -32.89 4.98
CA PHE A 162 18.03 -31.45 4.79
C PHE A 162 17.09 -31.08 3.64
N LYS A 163 17.23 -31.75 2.50
CA LYS A 163 16.38 -31.51 1.32
C LYS A 163 14.92 -31.78 1.63
N ALA A 164 14.61 -32.94 2.21
CA ALA A 164 13.25 -33.33 2.58
C ALA A 164 12.61 -32.31 3.53
N ARG A 165 13.39 -31.81 4.50
CA ARG A 165 12.91 -30.81 5.45
C ARG A 165 12.58 -29.46 4.81
N ILE A 166 13.41 -28.98 3.88
CA ILE A 166 13.12 -27.75 3.15
C ILE A 166 11.91 -27.92 2.22
N GLU A 167 11.78 -29.09 1.56
CA GLU A 167 10.63 -29.41 0.73
C GLU A 167 9.32 -29.40 1.54
N GLU A 168 9.33 -29.97 2.75
CA GLU A 168 8.18 -29.92 3.67
C GLU A 168 7.78 -28.47 4.00
N ILE A 169 8.74 -27.61 4.32
CA ILE A 169 8.49 -26.18 4.59
C ILE A 169 7.91 -25.49 3.35
N VAL A 170 8.49 -25.74 2.18
CA VAL A 170 8.06 -25.11 0.92
C VAL A 170 6.64 -25.54 0.55
N GLU A 171 6.33 -26.83 0.62
CA GLU A 171 4.98 -27.34 0.33
C GLU A 171 3.96 -26.79 1.34
N PHE A 172 4.31 -26.71 2.62
CA PHE A 172 3.49 -26.05 3.64
C PHE A 172 3.19 -24.58 3.29
N VAL A 173 4.22 -23.80 2.95
CA VAL A 173 4.08 -22.38 2.59
C VAL A 173 3.25 -22.20 1.32
N LEU A 174 3.43 -23.06 0.32
CA LEU A 174 2.69 -23.00 -0.95
C LEU A 174 1.21 -23.35 -0.77
N ALA A 175 0.88 -24.25 0.15
CA ALA A 175 -0.49 -24.67 0.45
C ALA A 175 -1.23 -23.72 1.41
N TYR A 176 -0.52 -22.84 2.13
CA TYR A 176 -1.08 -22.00 3.18
C TYR A 176 -2.06 -20.93 2.66
N PRO A 177 -3.37 -20.98 3.00
CA PRO A 177 -4.37 -20.05 2.46
C PRO A 177 -4.72 -18.87 3.39
N ASP A 178 -4.26 -18.89 4.65
CA ASP A 178 -4.76 -18.01 5.71
C ASP A 178 -4.16 -16.58 5.68
N LYS A 179 -4.79 -15.68 6.44
CA LYS A 179 -4.42 -14.27 6.62
C LYS A 179 -3.18 -14.07 7.48
N ASP A 180 -2.88 -15.00 8.40
CA ASP A 180 -1.75 -14.85 9.32
C ASP A 180 -0.44 -15.23 8.63
N LEU A 181 0.24 -14.23 8.09
CA LEU A 181 1.52 -14.40 7.41
C LEU A 181 2.70 -14.62 8.36
N SER A 182 2.53 -14.45 9.69
CA SER A 182 3.62 -14.59 10.65
C SER A 182 4.16 -16.03 10.69
N ILE A 183 3.26 -17.02 10.52
CA ILE A 183 3.58 -18.45 10.50
C ILE A 183 4.48 -18.76 9.32
N ILE A 184 4.03 -18.47 8.09
CA ILE A 184 4.83 -18.74 6.88
C ILE A 184 6.10 -17.89 6.82
N ALA A 185 6.08 -16.68 7.37
CA ALA A 185 7.27 -15.83 7.45
C ALA A 185 8.35 -16.44 8.35
N LYS A 186 7.95 -17.06 9.48
CA LYS A 186 8.89 -17.75 10.37
C LYS A 186 9.50 -18.96 9.67
N GLU A 187 8.68 -19.84 9.12
CA GLU A 187 9.13 -21.06 8.44
C GLU A 187 10.04 -20.76 7.24
N LEU A 188 9.64 -19.80 6.40
CA LEU A 188 10.44 -19.42 5.23
C LEU A 188 11.74 -18.71 5.62
N CYS A 189 11.76 -17.99 6.76
CA CYS A 189 12.98 -17.38 7.29
C CYS A 189 13.97 -18.45 7.77
N VAL A 190 13.47 -19.52 8.40
CA VAL A 190 14.27 -20.70 8.78
C VAL A 190 14.85 -21.37 7.53
N ALA A 191 14.02 -21.65 6.52
CA ALA A 191 14.46 -22.29 5.28
C ALA A 191 15.54 -21.45 4.56
N LEU A 192 15.34 -20.14 4.43
CA LEU A 192 16.32 -19.24 3.81
C LEU A 192 17.67 -19.23 4.53
N LYS A 193 17.67 -19.16 5.86
CA LYS A 193 18.90 -19.20 6.65
C LYS A 193 19.65 -20.52 6.46
N ALA A 194 18.92 -21.63 6.49
CA ALA A 194 19.50 -22.95 6.35
C ALA A 194 20.09 -23.16 4.94
N VAL A 195 19.36 -22.80 3.89
CA VAL A 195 19.84 -22.84 2.49
C VAL A 195 21.06 -21.95 2.27
N HIS A 196 21.08 -20.75 2.87
CA HIS A 196 22.22 -19.84 2.80
C HIS A 196 23.49 -20.42 3.45
N ILE A 197 23.36 -21.15 4.56
CA ILE A 197 24.51 -21.75 5.27
C ILE A 197 25.14 -22.86 4.46
N VAL A 198 24.33 -23.76 3.89
CA VAL A 198 24.88 -24.83 3.04
C VAL A 198 25.45 -24.24 1.74
N GLY A 199 24.87 -23.13 1.24
CA GLY A 199 25.23 -22.61 -0.08
C GLY A 199 24.94 -23.64 -1.17
N ALA A 200 23.84 -24.37 -1.01
CA ALA A 200 23.53 -25.54 -1.81
C ALA A 200 22.03 -25.77 -1.81
N TYR A 201 21.41 -25.78 -2.99
CA TYR A 201 20.08 -26.32 -3.17
C TYR A 201 19.91 -26.74 -4.63
N ASP A 202 19.31 -27.92 -4.87
CA ASP A 202 19.14 -28.45 -6.22
C ASP A 202 18.29 -27.51 -7.09
N CYS A 203 18.55 -27.47 -8.41
CA CYS A 203 17.89 -26.51 -9.31
C CYS A 203 16.34 -26.60 -9.30
N GLU A 204 15.78 -27.82 -9.25
CA GLU A 204 14.34 -28.03 -9.18
C GLU A 204 13.76 -27.56 -7.84
N ALA A 205 14.38 -27.94 -6.73
CA ALA A 205 13.94 -27.53 -5.40
C ALA A 205 14.08 -26.01 -5.20
N ASN A 206 15.13 -25.40 -5.78
CA ASN A 206 15.33 -23.95 -5.80
C ASN A 206 14.19 -23.23 -6.53
N SER A 207 13.66 -23.81 -7.61
CA SER A 207 12.52 -23.23 -8.33
C SER A 207 11.25 -23.16 -7.47
N LYS A 208 10.98 -24.18 -6.65
CA LYS A 208 9.84 -24.20 -5.72
C LYS A 208 10.02 -23.22 -4.57
N LEU A 209 11.23 -23.11 -4.02
CA LEU A 209 11.56 -22.14 -2.97
C LEU A 209 11.40 -20.70 -3.49
N GLU A 210 11.92 -20.40 -4.68
CA GLU A 210 11.72 -19.10 -5.35
C GLU A 210 10.25 -18.78 -5.58
N LEU A 211 9.45 -19.77 -5.99
CA LEU A 211 8.01 -19.62 -6.12
C LEU A 211 7.34 -19.31 -4.77
N ALA A 212 7.72 -20.02 -3.70
CA ALA A 212 7.22 -19.78 -2.35
C ALA A 212 7.58 -18.36 -1.86
N LEU A 213 8.80 -17.89 -2.14
CA LEU A 213 9.26 -16.53 -1.84
C LEU A 213 8.47 -15.49 -2.62
N ALA A 214 8.26 -15.69 -3.92
CA ALA A 214 7.49 -14.78 -4.77
C ALA A 214 6.03 -14.68 -4.30
N ARG A 215 5.39 -15.81 -3.99
CA ARG A 215 4.01 -15.84 -3.47
C ARG A 215 3.91 -15.17 -2.10
N THR A 216 4.84 -15.44 -1.19
CA THR A 216 4.87 -14.84 0.15
C THR A 216 5.12 -13.33 0.08
N SER A 217 6.07 -12.89 -0.74
CA SER A 217 6.31 -11.48 -1.05
C SER A 217 5.03 -10.79 -1.54
N TRP A 218 4.31 -11.43 -2.47
CA TRP A 218 3.06 -10.90 -2.98
C TRP A 218 2.00 -10.76 -1.88
N LYS A 219 1.86 -11.76 -0.99
CA LYS A 219 0.93 -11.74 0.15
C LYS A 219 1.26 -10.63 1.15
N ILE A 220 2.53 -10.47 1.52
CA ILE A 220 2.98 -9.38 2.42
C ILE A 220 2.66 -8.00 1.82
N ARG A 221 2.90 -7.82 0.51
CA ARG A 221 2.55 -6.59 -0.19
C ARG A 221 1.04 -6.38 -0.27
N ALA A 222 0.26 -7.44 -0.44
CA ALA A 222 -1.21 -7.39 -0.44
C ALA A 222 -1.76 -6.96 0.92
N GLN A 223 -1.25 -7.55 2.02
CA GLN A 223 -1.61 -7.16 3.38
C GLN A 223 -1.38 -5.67 3.62
N ARG A 224 -0.20 -5.17 3.26
CA ARG A 224 0.15 -3.75 3.42
C ARG A 224 -0.69 -2.81 2.58
N LEU A 225 -1.13 -3.25 1.40
CA LEU A 225 -2.04 -2.48 0.55
C LEU A 225 -3.45 -2.38 1.15
N LEU A 226 -3.89 -3.41 1.87
CA LEU A 226 -5.21 -3.47 2.51
C LEU A 226 -5.23 -2.78 3.88
N ASP A 227 -4.18 -2.97 4.68
CA ASP A 227 -4.07 -2.48 6.06
C ASP A 227 -3.33 -1.13 6.15
N GLY A 228 -2.90 -0.59 5.02
CA GLY A 228 -2.17 0.68 4.95
C GLY A 228 -3.02 1.88 5.35
N SER A 229 -2.38 2.92 5.89
CA SER A 229 -3.05 4.17 6.28
C SER A 229 -3.60 4.96 5.09
N GLN A 230 -3.04 4.76 3.90
CA GLN A 230 -3.50 5.40 2.66
C GLN A 230 -4.36 4.44 1.85
N LYS A 231 -5.55 4.90 1.46
CA LYS A 231 -6.50 4.14 0.65
C LYS A 231 -5.93 3.88 -0.75
N PRO A 232 -5.82 2.63 -1.21
CA PRO A 232 -5.27 2.33 -2.52
C PRO A 232 -6.19 2.81 -3.66
N LEU A 233 -5.58 3.20 -4.79
CA LEU A 233 -6.30 3.42 -6.04
C LEU A 233 -6.74 2.09 -6.65
N ILE A 234 -7.91 2.06 -7.29
CA ILE A 234 -8.43 0.87 -8.00
C ILE A 234 -7.42 0.31 -9.01
N GLN A 235 -6.66 1.18 -9.70
CA GLN A 235 -5.63 0.78 -10.66
C GLN A 235 -4.46 0.03 -10.01
N VAL A 236 -4.10 0.40 -8.76
CA VAL A 236 -3.05 -0.26 -7.99
C VAL A 236 -3.50 -1.67 -7.60
N LEU A 237 -4.74 -1.82 -7.12
CA LEU A 237 -5.34 -3.13 -6.84
C LEU A 237 -5.37 -4.03 -8.07
N GLN A 238 -5.76 -3.48 -9.22
CA GLN A 238 -5.76 -4.21 -10.49
C GLN A 238 -4.37 -4.66 -10.93
N ARG A 239 -3.34 -3.82 -10.77
CA ARG A 239 -1.96 -4.20 -11.06
C ARG A 239 -1.49 -5.32 -10.14
N HIS A 240 -1.74 -5.18 -8.83
CA HIS A 240 -1.33 -6.17 -7.84
C HIS A 240 -2.02 -7.53 -8.06
N LEU A 241 -3.30 -7.54 -8.43
CA LEU A 241 -4.02 -8.77 -8.82
C LEU A 241 -3.41 -9.44 -10.06
N LYS A 242 -2.96 -8.66 -11.06
CA LYS A 242 -2.26 -9.21 -12.24
C LYS A 242 -0.90 -9.81 -11.87
N GLU A 243 -0.15 -9.17 -10.97
CA GLU A 243 1.09 -9.74 -10.43
C GLU A 243 0.82 -11.07 -9.70
N GLY A 244 -0.28 -11.16 -8.94
CA GLY A 244 -0.68 -12.38 -8.24
C GLY A 244 -1.00 -13.53 -9.19
N LEU A 245 -1.66 -13.23 -10.31
CA LEU A 245 -1.89 -14.21 -11.38
C LEU A 245 -0.57 -14.70 -12.00
N ALA A 246 0.39 -13.80 -12.23
CA ALA A 246 1.68 -14.14 -12.84
C ALA A 246 2.52 -15.06 -11.94
N VAL A 247 2.44 -14.93 -10.62
CA VAL A 247 3.10 -15.83 -9.65
C VAL A 247 2.22 -17.03 -9.25
N GLY A 248 1.08 -17.21 -9.91
CA GLY A 248 0.19 -18.36 -9.73
C GLY A 248 -0.50 -18.42 -8.36
N ILE A 249 -0.89 -17.30 -7.76
CA ILE A 249 -1.69 -17.29 -6.53
C ILE A 249 -3.05 -17.96 -6.80
N PRO A 250 -3.49 -18.97 -6.01
CA PRO A 250 -4.79 -19.63 -6.15
C PRO A 250 -5.98 -18.66 -6.04
N SER A 251 -7.14 -19.02 -6.61
CA SER A 251 -8.38 -18.22 -6.46
C SER A 251 -8.88 -18.17 -5.03
N GLU A 252 -8.66 -19.24 -4.27
CA GLU A 252 -9.09 -19.39 -2.88
C GLU A 252 -8.20 -18.67 -1.86
N ASP A 253 -7.11 -18.04 -2.33
CA ASP A 253 -6.23 -17.29 -1.44
C ASP A 253 -6.95 -16.08 -0.82
N TYR A 254 -6.87 -15.97 0.51
CA TYR A 254 -7.53 -14.92 1.28
C TYR A 254 -7.23 -13.50 0.77
N PHE A 255 -5.95 -13.19 0.51
CA PHE A 255 -5.56 -11.85 0.08
C PHE A 255 -6.04 -11.57 -1.35
N ARG A 256 -6.02 -12.57 -2.22
CA ARG A 256 -6.55 -12.44 -3.58
C ARG A 256 -8.04 -12.15 -3.57
N GLN A 257 -8.82 -12.88 -2.78
CA GLN A 257 -10.26 -12.65 -2.64
C GLN A 257 -10.55 -11.25 -2.11
N ARG A 258 -9.88 -10.85 -1.02
CA ARG A 258 -10.07 -9.51 -0.43
C ARG A 258 -9.72 -8.37 -1.36
N LEU A 259 -8.63 -8.48 -2.12
CA LEU A 259 -8.25 -7.48 -3.11
C LEU A 259 -9.30 -7.39 -4.24
N ALA A 260 -9.84 -8.53 -4.68
CA ALA A 260 -10.85 -8.58 -5.72
C ALA A 260 -12.17 -7.95 -5.26
N GLU A 261 -12.61 -8.27 -4.04
CA GLU A 261 -13.80 -7.69 -3.40
C GLU A 261 -13.64 -6.17 -3.21
N THR A 262 -12.53 -5.73 -2.62
CA THR A 262 -12.21 -4.31 -2.41
C THR A 262 -12.25 -3.53 -3.73
N LYS A 263 -11.66 -4.10 -4.79
CA LYS A 263 -11.70 -3.54 -6.14
C LYS A 263 -13.14 -3.48 -6.68
N HIS A 264 -13.92 -4.54 -6.49
CA HIS A 264 -15.29 -4.63 -7.00
C HIS A 264 -16.21 -3.59 -6.35
N ILE A 265 -16.20 -3.48 -5.02
CA ILE A 265 -16.95 -2.47 -4.27
C ILE A 265 -16.59 -1.07 -4.76
N GLY A 266 -15.29 -0.79 -4.90
CA GLY A 266 -14.81 0.49 -5.43
C GLY A 266 -15.31 0.82 -6.83
N LEU A 267 -15.35 -0.18 -7.72
CA LEU A 267 -15.86 -0.01 -9.09
C LEU A 267 -17.37 0.21 -9.12
N GLN A 268 -18.13 -0.55 -8.33
CA GLN A 268 -19.59 -0.41 -8.25
C GLN A 268 -19.98 0.98 -7.73
N TRP A 269 -19.34 1.42 -6.65
CA TRP A 269 -19.59 2.76 -6.11
C TRP A 269 -19.19 3.86 -7.10
N ALA A 270 -18.03 3.72 -7.76
CA ALA A 270 -17.59 4.69 -8.76
C ALA A 270 -18.54 4.80 -9.97
N ASP A 271 -19.14 3.69 -10.43
CA ASP A 271 -20.15 3.68 -11.48
C ASP A 271 -21.45 4.38 -11.01
N MET A 272 -21.90 4.07 -9.79
CA MET A 272 -23.05 4.74 -9.18
C MET A 272 -22.84 6.25 -9.07
N ALA A 273 -21.69 6.68 -8.55
CA ALA A 273 -21.32 8.07 -8.38
C ALA A 273 -21.33 8.84 -9.71
N LYS A 274 -20.86 8.21 -10.79
CA LYS A 274 -20.89 8.80 -12.14
C LYS A 274 -22.30 8.99 -12.65
N LYS A 275 -23.17 7.98 -12.53
CA LYS A 275 -24.58 8.08 -12.92
C LYS A 275 -25.28 9.20 -12.14
N VAL A 276 -25.10 9.23 -10.82
CA VAL A 276 -25.67 10.23 -9.93
C VAL A 276 -25.12 11.63 -10.21
N SER A 277 -23.86 11.76 -10.65
CA SER A 277 -23.28 13.07 -11.01
C SER A 277 -23.91 13.71 -12.26
N THR A 278 -24.59 12.91 -13.09
CA THR A 278 -25.17 13.35 -14.37
C THR A 278 -26.69 13.17 -14.44
N ASP A 279 -27.34 12.92 -13.30
CA ASP A 279 -28.78 12.61 -13.22
C ASP A 279 -29.70 13.85 -13.33
N GLY A 280 -29.14 15.04 -13.57
CA GLY A 280 -29.90 16.29 -13.67
C GLY A 280 -30.64 16.69 -12.39
N GLY A 281 -30.24 16.17 -11.22
CA GLY A 281 -30.92 16.42 -9.96
C GLY A 281 -32.03 15.42 -9.61
N ALA A 282 -32.17 14.31 -10.33
CA ALA A 282 -33.21 13.31 -10.08
C ALA A 282 -33.15 12.70 -8.66
N LEU A 283 -31.94 12.45 -8.16
CA LEU A 283 -31.73 12.00 -6.78
C LEU A 283 -31.80 13.16 -5.77
N GLY A 284 -32.53 12.98 -4.67
CA GLY A 284 -32.56 13.98 -3.59
C GLY A 284 -31.18 14.20 -2.95
N LEU A 285 -30.88 15.43 -2.51
CA LEU A 285 -29.56 15.79 -1.97
C LEU A 285 -29.16 15.01 -0.73
N GLU A 286 -30.14 14.65 0.12
CA GLU A 286 -29.92 13.78 1.28
C GLU A 286 -29.21 12.48 0.87
N LYS A 287 -29.75 11.77 -0.13
CA LYS A 287 -29.17 10.54 -0.69
C LYS A 287 -27.83 10.78 -1.38
N VAL A 288 -27.59 11.97 -1.93
CA VAL A 288 -26.28 12.34 -2.49
C VAL A 288 -25.23 12.48 -1.39
N PHE A 289 -25.58 13.09 -0.25
CA PHE A 289 -24.69 13.20 0.90
C PHE A 289 -24.43 11.85 1.56
N GLU A 290 -25.43 10.97 1.62
CA GLU A 290 -25.23 9.56 2.02
C GLU A 290 -24.21 8.88 1.09
N LEU A 291 -24.36 9.01 -0.23
CA LEU A 291 -23.45 8.41 -1.21
C LEU A 291 -22.03 8.97 -1.10
N ILE A 292 -21.87 10.27 -0.83
CA ILE A 292 -20.55 10.89 -0.56
C ILE A 292 -19.94 10.27 0.70
N THR A 293 -20.72 10.14 1.77
CA THR A 293 -20.26 9.55 3.04
C THR A 293 -19.85 8.08 2.85
N GLU A 294 -20.61 7.31 2.08
CA GLU A 294 -20.25 5.95 1.69
C GLU A 294 -18.90 5.92 0.98
N GLY A 295 -18.70 6.78 -0.03
CA GLY A 295 -17.46 6.90 -0.78
C GLY A 295 -16.26 7.31 0.06
N GLU A 296 -16.45 8.23 1.01
CA GLU A 296 -15.42 8.64 1.97
C GLU A 296 -15.01 7.50 2.90
N ASN A 297 -15.89 6.55 3.18
CA ASN A 297 -15.64 5.39 4.04
C ASN A 297 -15.16 4.14 3.28
N LEU A 298 -15.13 4.15 1.95
CA LEU A 298 -14.66 3.02 1.16
C LEU A 298 -13.20 2.64 1.47
N PRO A 299 -12.84 1.35 1.34
CA PRO A 299 -11.46 0.88 1.45
C PRO A 299 -10.58 1.27 0.25
N VAL A 300 -11.10 2.05 -0.71
CA VAL A 300 -10.38 2.51 -1.90
C VAL A 300 -10.48 4.02 -2.07
N SER A 301 -9.48 4.62 -2.72
CA SER A 301 -9.52 6.04 -3.07
C SER A 301 -10.31 6.26 -4.37
N CYS A 302 -11.42 6.99 -4.26
CA CYS A 302 -12.29 7.41 -5.36
C CYS A 302 -12.47 8.94 -5.38
N GLU A 303 -11.38 9.69 -5.21
CA GLU A 303 -11.39 11.16 -5.09
C GLU A 303 -12.02 11.88 -6.30
N LYS A 304 -11.86 11.33 -7.51
CA LYS A 304 -12.41 11.93 -8.73
C LYS A 304 -13.94 11.90 -8.70
N GLU A 305 -14.50 10.74 -8.39
CA GLU A 305 -15.94 10.53 -8.29
C GLU A 305 -16.55 11.27 -7.10
N LEU A 306 -15.87 11.31 -5.94
CA LEU A 306 -16.28 12.15 -4.80
C LEU A 306 -16.37 13.63 -5.19
N LYS A 307 -15.42 14.13 -5.98
CA LYS A 307 -15.46 15.50 -6.47
C LYS A 307 -16.68 15.73 -7.36
N LEU A 308 -16.99 14.81 -8.28
CA LEU A 308 -18.18 14.90 -9.14
C LEU A 308 -19.48 14.97 -8.32
N LEU A 309 -19.59 14.16 -7.26
CA LEU A 309 -20.75 14.18 -6.37
C LEU A 309 -20.85 15.49 -5.57
N ARG A 310 -19.72 16.02 -5.08
CA ARG A 310 -19.70 17.33 -4.41
C ARG A 310 -20.13 18.43 -5.37
N ASP A 311 -19.64 18.42 -6.60
CA ASP A 311 -20.03 19.38 -7.62
C ASP A 311 -21.53 19.29 -7.94
N ARG A 312 -22.09 18.08 -8.01
CA ARG A 312 -23.54 17.85 -8.14
C ARG A 312 -24.34 18.36 -6.95
N SER A 313 -23.79 18.31 -5.73
CA SER A 313 -24.47 18.78 -4.51
C SER A 313 -24.53 20.30 -4.39
N MET A 314 -23.78 21.04 -5.21
CA MET A 314 -23.80 22.50 -5.24
C MET A 314 -25.05 22.99 -5.98
N LEU A 315 -25.90 23.71 -5.27
CA LEU A 315 -27.12 24.29 -5.83
C LEU A 315 -26.90 25.74 -6.24
N TYR A 316 -27.46 26.08 -7.40
CA TYR A 316 -27.44 27.43 -7.93
C TYR A 316 -28.86 27.96 -8.18
N CYS A 317 -28.93 29.26 -8.43
CA CYS A 317 -30.14 29.97 -8.84
C CYS A 317 -31.29 29.91 -7.81
N ILE A 318 -32.36 30.65 -8.07
CA ILE A 318 -33.60 30.58 -7.32
C ILE A 318 -34.31 29.23 -7.46
N CYS A 319 -34.05 28.49 -8.55
CA CYS A 319 -34.64 27.18 -8.77
C CYS A 319 -34.02 26.06 -7.92
N ARG A 320 -32.93 26.35 -7.18
CA ARG A 320 -32.24 25.39 -6.29
C ARG A 320 -31.87 24.09 -6.99
N ARG A 321 -31.41 24.18 -8.23
CA ARG A 321 -30.93 23.03 -9.02
C ARG A 321 -29.41 23.05 -9.13
N PRO A 322 -28.77 21.88 -9.29
CA PRO A 322 -27.37 21.81 -9.67
C PRO A 322 -27.11 22.50 -11.00
N TYR A 323 -25.84 22.76 -11.31
CA TYR A 323 -25.45 23.29 -12.62
C TYR A 323 -25.86 22.31 -13.73
N ASP A 324 -26.75 22.73 -14.61
CA ASP A 324 -27.34 21.91 -15.68
C ASP A 324 -26.89 22.34 -17.08
N GLN A 325 -25.73 22.99 -17.18
CA GLN A 325 -25.13 23.52 -18.42
C GLN A 325 -25.93 24.62 -19.13
N ARG A 326 -27.09 25.05 -18.59
CA ARG A 326 -27.82 26.21 -19.11
C ARG A 326 -27.00 27.50 -18.91
N PRO A 327 -27.17 28.52 -19.77
CA PRO A 327 -26.52 29.80 -19.59
C PRO A 327 -26.90 30.42 -18.25
N MET A 328 -25.88 30.84 -17.49
CA MET A 328 -26.02 31.47 -16.18
C MET A 328 -25.29 32.80 -16.12
N ILE A 329 -25.79 33.71 -15.29
CA ILE A 329 -25.16 35.00 -14.97
C ILE A 329 -24.97 35.14 -13.46
N ALA A 330 -23.83 35.68 -13.04
CA ALA A 330 -23.55 36.00 -11.65
C ALA A 330 -24.07 37.40 -11.30
N CYS A 331 -24.61 37.59 -10.10
CA CYS A 331 -24.97 38.90 -9.57
C CYS A 331 -23.71 39.70 -9.22
N ASP A 332 -23.56 40.92 -9.74
CA ASP A 332 -22.39 41.80 -9.47
C ASP A 332 -22.30 42.28 -8.00
N LYS A 333 -23.36 42.09 -7.20
CA LYS A 333 -23.37 42.43 -5.77
C LYS A 333 -23.03 41.25 -4.85
N CYS A 334 -23.60 40.07 -5.10
CA CYS A 334 -23.48 38.92 -4.19
C CYS A 334 -22.78 37.69 -4.80
N ASP A 335 -22.34 37.76 -6.06
CA ASP A 335 -21.66 36.70 -6.80
C ASP A 335 -22.46 35.38 -6.94
N GLU A 336 -23.76 35.38 -6.60
CA GLU A 336 -24.66 34.23 -6.79
C GLU A 336 -25.04 34.05 -8.27
N TRP A 337 -25.13 32.80 -8.72
CA TRP A 337 -25.37 32.44 -10.12
C TRP A 337 -26.84 32.12 -10.39
N TYR A 338 -27.38 32.64 -11.49
CA TYR A 338 -28.79 32.48 -11.88
C TYR A 338 -28.90 32.03 -13.34
N HIS A 339 -29.75 31.04 -13.62
CA HIS A 339 -30.07 30.64 -15.00
C HIS A 339 -30.87 31.74 -15.68
N PHE A 340 -30.55 32.04 -16.94
CA PHE A 340 -31.23 33.10 -17.72
C PHE A 340 -32.75 32.92 -17.72
N ASP A 341 -33.21 31.69 -17.93
CA ASP A 341 -34.63 31.34 -17.97
C ASP A 341 -35.33 31.61 -16.63
N CYS A 342 -34.67 31.30 -15.51
CA CYS A 342 -35.24 31.48 -14.18
C CYS A 342 -35.45 32.95 -13.81
N ILE A 343 -34.63 33.84 -14.36
CA ILE A 343 -34.73 35.30 -14.13
C ILE A 343 -35.27 36.05 -15.35
N LYS A 344 -35.78 35.32 -16.36
CA LYS A 344 -36.38 35.84 -17.59
C LYS A 344 -35.49 36.83 -18.35
N LEU A 345 -34.19 36.56 -18.41
CA LEU A 345 -33.27 37.33 -19.24
C LEU A 345 -33.26 36.80 -20.67
N SER A 346 -33.53 37.69 -21.63
CA SER A 346 -33.51 37.41 -23.07
C SER A 346 -32.15 37.65 -23.73
N SER A 347 -31.25 38.40 -23.07
CA SER A 347 -29.91 38.72 -23.56
C SER A 347 -28.94 38.91 -22.39
N LEU A 348 -27.63 38.81 -22.65
CA LEU A 348 -26.57 38.97 -21.64
C LEU A 348 -26.36 40.46 -21.32
N PRO A 349 -26.75 40.96 -20.13
CA PRO A 349 -26.48 42.34 -19.72
C PRO A 349 -25.00 42.51 -19.34
N LYS A 350 -24.51 43.77 -19.38
CA LYS A 350 -23.15 44.10 -18.92
C LYS A 350 -23.00 44.10 -17.40
N ILE A 351 -24.07 44.39 -16.68
CA ILE A 351 -24.16 44.41 -15.22
C ILE A 351 -25.50 43.77 -14.86
N TYR A 352 -25.51 42.81 -13.95
CA TYR A 352 -26.71 42.16 -13.45
C TYR A 352 -26.75 42.19 -11.92
N ILE A 353 -27.87 42.69 -11.39
CA ILE A 353 -28.15 42.70 -9.95
C ILE A 353 -29.36 41.81 -9.70
N CYS A 354 -29.23 40.83 -8.80
CA CYS A 354 -30.32 39.90 -8.53
C CYS A 354 -31.47 40.57 -7.74
N PRO A 355 -32.71 40.05 -7.83
CA PRO A 355 -33.87 40.63 -7.14
C PRO A 355 -33.66 40.84 -5.63
N ALA A 356 -32.93 39.93 -4.97
CA ALA A 356 -32.61 40.08 -3.55
C ALA A 356 -31.73 41.31 -3.28
N CYS A 357 -30.66 41.51 -4.05
CA CYS A 357 -29.75 42.65 -3.89
C CYS A 357 -30.28 43.97 -4.48
N CYS A 358 -31.37 43.91 -5.27
CA CYS A 358 -32.12 45.10 -5.66
C CYS A 358 -32.93 45.65 -4.48
N MET A 359 -33.54 44.78 -3.66
CA MET A 359 -34.33 45.21 -2.49
C MET A 359 -33.48 45.73 -1.33
N GLU A 360 -32.20 45.39 -1.28
CA GLU A 360 -31.23 45.89 -0.30
C GLU A 360 -30.67 47.28 -0.62
N GLY A 361 -30.98 47.82 -1.80
CA GLY A 361 -30.66 49.19 -2.17
C GLY A 361 -31.86 50.09 -1.91
N GLU A 362 -31.91 50.73 -0.75
CA GLU A 362 -32.66 51.97 -0.56
C GLU A 362 -32.00 53.06 -1.43
N ASP A 363 -32.25 53.02 -2.73
CA ASP A 363 -31.99 54.11 -3.68
C ASP A 363 -32.62 53.74 -5.04
N CYS A 364 -33.93 53.48 -5.05
CA CYS A 364 -34.77 53.53 -6.24
C CYS A 364 -36.24 53.76 -5.83
N ALA A 365 -36.57 55.05 -5.70
CA ALA A 365 -37.89 55.67 -5.82
C ALA A 365 -39.09 55.09 -5.05
N SER A 366 -39.50 55.87 -4.04
CA SER A 366 -40.80 55.92 -3.39
C SER A 366 -42.01 55.88 -4.34
N ILE A 367 -43.02 55.09 -4.00
CA ILE A 367 -44.45 55.44 -4.00
C ILE A 367 -45.16 54.52 -3.00
N SER A 368 -45.82 55.15 -2.04
CA SER A 368 -46.57 54.57 -0.92
C SER A 368 -47.81 53.79 -1.38
N THR A 369 -48.17 52.72 -0.67
CA THR A 369 -49.53 52.52 -0.16
C THR A 369 -49.53 51.41 0.90
N SER A 370 -50.30 51.68 1.95
CA SER A 370 -50.44 50.98 3.23
C SER A 370 -51.21 49.66 3.13
N GLY A 371 -50.88 48.69 4.00
CA GLY A 371 -51.72 47.55 4.32
C GLY A 371 -51.00 46.53 5.20
N GLU A 372 -51.32 46.54 6.50
CA GLU A 372 -50.95 45.48 7.46
C GLU A 372 -51.72 44.20 7.16
N GLU A 373 -51.11 43.00 7.34
CA GLU A 373 -51.70 41.92 8.13
C GLU A 373 -50.73 40.73 8.34
N LYS A 374 -50.82 40.14 9.53
CA LYS A 374 -50.02 39.04 10.11
C LYS A 374 -50.50 37.68 9.65
N VAL A 375 -49.62 36.67 9.45
CA VAL A 375 -49.89 35.25 9.79
C VAL A 375 -48.60 34.46 10.09
N VAL A 376 -48.79 33.53 11.03
CA VAL A 376 -47.98 32.51 11.72
C VAL A 376 -47.13 31.59 10.83
N GLY A 377 -45.95 31.18 11.35
CA GLY A 377 -44.98 30.35 10.63
C GLY A 377 -45.01 28.85 10.91
N GLY A 378 -44.31 28.11 10.04
CA GLY A 378 -43.88 26.73 10.22
C GLY A 378 -42.39 26.55 9.91
N LYS A 379 -41.65 25.86 10.78
CA LYS A 379 -40.20 25.60 10.62
C LYS A 379 -39.98 24.44 9.64
N HIS A 380 -39.29 24.68 8.53
CA HIS A 380 -38.62 23.65 7.73
C HIS A 380 -37.11 23.92 7.72
N GLU A 381 -36.32 22.96 8.23
CA GLU A 381 -34.86 23.05 8.25
C GLU A 381 -34.29 22.76 6.85
N ILE A 382 -33.54 23.72 6.31
CA ILE A 382 -32.91 23.66 4.98
C ILE A 382 -31.47 23.15 5.15
N PRO A 383 -31.04 22.08 4.45
CA PRO A 383 -29.67 21.60 4.51
C PRO A 383 -28.67 22.67 4.07
N GLN A 384 -27.62 22.89 4.86
CA GLN A 384 -26.57 23.84 4.53
C GLN A 384 -25.62 23.28 3.47
N THR A 385 -25.49 23.99 2.35
CA THR A 385 -24.51 23.71 1.29
C THR A 385 -23.14 24.32 1.63
N PRO A 386 -22.01 23.61 1.44
CA PRO A 386 -20.67 24.16 1.63
C PRO A 386 -20.31 25.22 0.56
N SER A 387 -19.45 26.18 0.93
CA SER A 387 -19.05 27.30 0.07
C SER A 387 -18.05 26.89 -1.04
N PRO A 388 -18.09 27.50 -2.24
CA PRO A 388 -17.13 27.22 -3.31
C PRO A 388 -15.70 27.70 -2.96
N ARG A 389 -14.67 26.95 -3.37
CA ARG A 389 -13.27 27.41 -3.34
C ARG A 389 -12.97 28.26 -4.57
N HIS A 390 -12.54 29.50 -4.35
CA HIS A 390 -12.14 30.45 -5.41
C HIS A 390 -10.93 29.96 -6.21
N ARG A 391 -11.02 30.03 -7.54
CA ARG A 391 -9.88 30.11 -8.45
C ARG A 391 -9.55 31.61 -8.61
N GLU A 392 -8.35 32.02 -8.22
CA GLU A 392 -7.92 33.42 -8.28
C GLU A 392 -7.86 33.94 -9.72
N GLY A 393 -8.92 34.64 -10.13
CA GLY A 393 -8.93 35.51 -11.31
C GLY A 393 -8.39 36.88 -10.94
N ARG A 394 -7.25 37.23 -11.53
CA ARG A 394 -6.52 38.50 -11.44
C ARG A 394 -7.48 39.69 -11.67
N ARG A 395 -7.83 40.42 -10.60
CA ARG A 395 -8.58 41.69 -10.67
C ARG A 395 -7.73 42.74 -11.40
N LYS A 396 -8.13 43.13 -12.62
CA LYS A 396 -7.80 44.45 -13.16
C LYS A 396 -8.95 45.39 -12.82
N SER A 397 -8.67 46.40 -12.00
CA SER A 397 -9.56 47.49 -11.67
C SER A 397 -9.97 48.24 -12.95
N ARG A 398 -11.22 48.09 -13.37
CA ARG A 398 -11.85 48.99 -14.33
C ARG A 398 -12.84 49.85 -13.56
N LYS A 399 -12.44 51.11 -13.30
CA LYS A 399 -13.38 52.17 -12.90
C LYS A 399 -14.25 52.47 -14.11
N HIS A 400 -15.54 52.13 -14.06
CA HIS A 400 -16.52 52.63 -15.02
C HIS A 400 -17.61 53.41 -14.30
N LYS A 401 -17.85 54.61 -14.86
CA LYS A 401 -18.92 55.55 -14.56
C LYS A 401 -20.28 54.87 -14.81
N TRP A 402 -21.23 55.01 -13.90
CA TRP A 402 -22.58 54.46 -14.03
C TRP A 402 -23.28 55.02 -15.28
N GLU A 403 -23.47 54.17 -16.29
CA GLU A 403 -24.38 54.43 -17.40
C GLU A 403 -25.31 53.22 -17.56
N ARG A 404 -26.62 53.49 -17.43
CA ARG A 404 -27.79 52.59 -17.53
C ARG A 404 -27.62 51.19 -16.95
N VAL A 405 -27.97 51.07 -15.66
CA VAL A 405 -28.40 49.83 -15.02
C VAL A 405 -29.69 49.39 -15.73
N VAL A 406 -29.71 48.20 -16.34
CA VAL A 406 -30.96 47.58 -16.76
C VAL A 406 -31.51 46.86 -15.54
N ALA A 407 -32.31 47.57 -14.74
CA ALA A 407 -33.29 46.90 -13.91
C ALA A 407 -34.32 46.32 -14.88
N VAL A 408 -34.48 45.00 -14.90
CA VAL A 408 -35.59 44.41 -15.65
C VAL A 408 -36.85 44.75 -14.86
N ASP A 409 -37.63 45.71 -15.35
CA ASP A 409 -38.98 45.94 -14.89
C ASP A 409 -39.78 44.67 -15.12
N ILE A 410 -40.02 43.93 -14.03
CA ILE A 410 -41.04 42.89 -14.03
C ILE A 410 -42.37 43.64 -14.07
N SER A 411 -42.87 43.87 -15.29
CA SER A 411 -44.23 44.34 -15.51
C SER A 411 -45.21 43.51 -14.67
N ARG A 412 -46.12 44.25 -14.02
CA ARG A 412 -47.10 43.89 -12.98
C ARG A 412 -48.09 42.76 -13.29
N ASN A 413 -47.73 41.71 -14.03
CA ASN A 413 -48.61 40.56 -14.25
C ASN A 413 -47.85 39.22 -14.29
N CYS A 414 -47.08 38.95 -13.24
CA CYS A 414 -46.67 37.59 -12.92
C CYS A 414 -47.00 37.35 -11.44
N ASN A 415 -47.79 36.30 -11.17
CA ASN A 415 -48.08 35.74 -9.84
C ASN A 415 -46.78 35.37 -9.12
N ILE A 416 -46.07 36.37 -8.60
CA ILE A 416 -44.88 36.27 -7.75
C ILE A 416 -45.27 36.60 -6.29
N GLU A 417 -46.56 36.72 -5.99
CA GLU A 417 -47.04 37.00 -4.63
C GLU A 417 -46.83 35.80 -3.67
N HIS A 418 -46.56 34.60 -4.17
CA HIS A 418 -46.17 33.45 -3.34
C HIS A 418 -44.65 33.30 -3.10
N LEU A 419 -43.81 34.24 -3.55
CA LEU A 419 -42.40 34.30 -3.13
C LEU A 419 -42.20 35.13 -1.85
N PHE A 420 -43.28 35.69 -1.30
CA PHE A 420 -43.24 36.34 -0.01
C PHE A 420 -43.34 35.30 1.12
N TRP A 421 -42.26 35.25 1.92
CA TRP A 421 -42.33 35.20 3.39
C TRP A 421 -42.08 33.93 4.22
N GLU A 422 -41.33 32.92 3.75
CA GLU A 422 -40.76 31.91 4.70
C GLU A 422 -39.28 31.57 4.55
N ASN A 423 -38.56 32.14 3.58
CA ASN A 423 -37.15 31.80 3.33
C ASN A 423 -36.19 32.95 3.65
N ARG A 424 -36.29 33.53 4.87
CA ARG A 424 -35.21 34.36 5.42
C ARG A 424 -33.98 33.48 5.64
N LYS A 425 -33.08 33.41 4.65
CA LYS A 425 -31.71 32.95 4.88
C LYS A 425 -30.91 34.13 5.46
N PRO A 426 -30.06 33.90 6.49
CA PRO A 426 -29.29 34.97 7.11
C PRO A 426 -28.41 35.69 6.08
N TYR A 427 -28.47 37.02 6.15
CA TYR A 427 -27.69 37.96 5.37
C TYR A 427 -26.18 37.70 5.58
N ARG A 428 -25.39 37.81 4.50
CA ARG A 428 -23.93 37.60 4.38
C ARG A 428 -23.45 36.14 4.26
N ARG A 429 -23.52 35.59 3.04
CA ARG A 429 -22.47 34.66 2.59
C ARG A 429 -21.36 35.50 1.96
N VAL A 430 -20.33 35.83 2.73
CA VAL A 430 -19.15 36.49 2.19
C VAL A 430 -18.16 35.43 1.71
N ALA A 431 -17.97 35.38 0.40
CA ALA A 431 -16.69 35.08 -0.20
C ALA A 431 -15.69 36.20 0.17
N ARG A 432 -15.10 36.18 1.38
CA ARG A 432 -13.90 36.99 1.68
C ARG A 432 -12.90 36.19 2.52
N ARG A 433 -11.68 36.19 1.99
CA ARG A 433 -10.42 35.76 2.60
C ARG A 433 -10.22 36.45 3.98
N ARG A 434 -9.71 35.70 4.97
CA ARG A 434 -9.28 36.23 6.28
C ARG A 434 -8.01 37.07 6.12
N GLU A 435 -7.97 38.25 6.74
CA GLU A 435 -6.74 38.86 7.23
C GLU A 435 -6.93 39.27 8.71
N HIS A 436 -6.00 38.81 9.55
CA HIS A 436 -5.56 39.32 10.87
C HIS A 436 -6.58 39.83 11.91
N TYR A 437 -6.70 39.15 13.06
CA TYR A 437 -5.91 39.47 14.26
C TYR A 437 -6.13 38.45 15.40
N ASP A 438 -5.10 38.41 16.24
CA ASP A 438 -4.88 37.58 17.42
C ASP A 438 -5.93 37.66 18.53
N SER A 439 -5.72 36.76 19.50
CA SER A 439 -6.14 36.84 20.91
C SER A 439 -7.60 36.49 21.21
N LEU A 440 -7.81 35.29 21.73
CA LEU A 440 -7.99 35.06 23.18
C LEU A 440 -8.45 33.61 23.40
N SER A 441 -7.51 32.78 23.84
CA SER A 441 -7.80 31.72 24.81
C SER A 441 -8.35 32.36 26.10
N PRO A 442 -9.20 31.68 26.85
CA PRO A 442 -8.65 30.96 27.99
C PRO A 442 -9.29 29.58 28.24
N PHE A 443 -8.43 28.66 28.65
CA PHE A 443 -8.76 27.49 29.47
C PHE A 443 -9.45 27.93 30.78
N ILE A 444 -10.32 27.08 31.34
CA ILE A 444 -10.06 26.35 32.60
C ILE A 444 -11.27 25.45 32.95
N PHE A 445 -10.94 24.21 33.26
CA PHE A 445 -11.76 23.15 33.87
C PHE A 445 -12.10 23.46 35.36
N VAL A 446 -13.12 22.78 35.89
CA VAL A 446 -13.13 21.99 37.16
C VAL A 446 -14.46 22.11 37.94
N GLN A 447 -15.20 21.00 37.91
CA GLN A 447 -15.87 20.20 38.97
C GLN A 447 -16.77 20.76 40.10
N ASN A 448 -17.80 19.92 40.34
CA ASN A 448 -18.45 19.51 41.60
C ASN A 448 -19.38 20.48 42.32
N THR A 449 -20.67 20.09 42.39
CA THR A 449 -21.25 19.31 43.50
C THR A 449 -22.41 18.48 43.00
#